data_AF-A0AAD4LHM5-F1
#
_entry.id   AF-A0AAD4LHM5-F1
#
_cell.length_a   1.000
_cell.length_b   1.000
_cell.length_c   1.000
_cell.angle_alpha   90.00
_cell.angle_beta   90.00
_cell.angle_gamma   90.00
#
_symmetry.space_group_name_H-M   'P 1'
#
loop_
_entity.id
_entity.type
_entity.pdbx_description
1 polymer ?
#
loop_
_entity_poly.entity_id
_entity_poly.type
_entity_poly.pdbx_seq_one_letter_code
_entity_poly.pdbx_strand_id
1 'polypeptide(L)'
;MATKPKTRRPPVASEKKSTVKGKVPTVSTEEISHKLASTLIISKAKSTRNGVTPVPTPDKRILAMRTVNGVSQSLSTVMKTGWKAPSEDPPVNKVVANTHEAFGLATSARAALEDLRAISPGDVDVERAAVTVAGKLLSLDMYAHALDVLVDMHGPLVALVNSDTVATRGSRSSKTSSHRDLITIITLPMPSKPLDATLLLLVLTYLSHSLIASSHRLSSTSLKHSQHETLASFAGTLHDSPSLLGWTPLCAQLPAKQCDTLLTRAYTSLTSISNKQPASAEHLFRIRNYALMCLLRTSGSTVGPKVFWDQVVKSSASFAKTADPKNKEEERKLCQLVTSAFSELLVLIEERENRDDFLRGEAFIAFCDSWIGFSKSADDVAALNKVIALVQSSALGIAREL
;
A
#
# COMPACT_ATOMS: atom_id res chain seq x y z
N MET A 1 47.43 -18.69 -19.79
CA MET A 1 46.29 -17.74 -19.71
C MET A 1 45.83 -17.42 -21.12
N ALA A 2 44.74 -18.05 -21.57
CA ALA A 2 44.22 -17.90 -22.94
C ALA A 2 42.82 -17.26 -22.89
N THR A 3 42.71 -16.07 -23.45
CA THR A 3 41.48 -15.28 -23.56
C THR A 3 40.64 -15.76 -24.74
N LYS A 4 39.39 -16.17 -24.49
CA LYS A 4 38.42 -16.52 -25.54
C LYS A 4 37.80 -15.26 -26.17
N PRO A 5 37.64 -15.19 -27.50
CA PRO A 5 37.03 -14.05 -28.18
C PRO A 5 35.49 -14.11 -28.16
N LYS A 6 34.87 -12.93 -28.10
CA LYS A 6 33.43 -12.68 -27.97
C LYS A 6 32.82 -12.49 -29.36
N THR A 7 32.06 -13.48 -29.84
CA THR A 7 31.38 -13.46 -31.14
C THR A 7 30.18 -12.52 -31.14
N ARG A 8 30.19 -11.54 -32.04
CA ARG A 8 29.18 -10.48 -32.19
C ARG A 8 28.10 -10.96 -33.18
N ARG A 9 26.83 -10.97 -32.76
CA ARG A 9 25.67 -11.28 -33.62
C ARG A 9 25.30 -10.06 -34.51
N PRO A 10 24.95 -10.25 -35.80
CA PRO A 10 24.49 -9.18 -36.67
C PRO A 10 23.01 -8.81 -36.44
N PRO A 11 22.59 -7.60 -36.85
CA PRO A 11 21.22 -7.11 -36.69
C PRO A 11 20.28 -7.69 -37.76
N VAL A 12 19.08 -8.08 -37.34
CA VAL A 12 17.98 -8.57 -38.20
C VAL A 12 17.26 -7.37 -38.82
N ALA A 13 17.13 -7.39 -40.15
CA ALA A 13 16.45 -6.36 -40.95
C ALA A 13 14.92 -6.40 -40.77
N SER A 14 14.29 -5.22 -40.74
CA SER A 14 12.84 -5.06 -40.72
C SER A 14 12.24 -5.11 -42.12
N GLU A 15 11.31 -6.03 -42.36
CA GLU A 15 10.52 -6.07 -43.59
C GLU A 15 9.41 -5.00 -43.59
N LYS A 16 9.40 -4.18 -44.64
CA LYS A 16 8.35 -3.22 -44.97
C LYS A 16 7.19 -3.98 -45.63
N LYS A 17 5.98 -3.91 -45.06
CA LYS A 17 4.73 -4.36 -45.71
C LYS A 17 3.94 -3.16 -46.25
N SER A 18 3.52 -3.30 -47.50
CA SER A 18 2.89 -2.30 -48.34
C SER A 18 1.41 -2.05 -48.00
N THR A 19 1.01 -0.82 -48.24
CA THR A 19 -0.34 -0.26 -48.06
C THR A 19 -1.22 -0.56 -49.28
N VAL A 20 -2.37 -1.21 -49.07
CA VAL A 20 -3.46 -1.32 -50.05
C VAL A 20 -4.54 -0.30 -49.68
N LYS A 21 -4.82 0.65 -50.58
CA LYS A 21 -5.86 1.67 -50.46
C LYS A 21 -7.24 1.05 -50.77
N GLY A 22 -8.09 0.97 -49.74
CA GLY A 22 -9.53 0.74 -49.88
C GLY A 22 -10.30 2.06 -49.68
N LYS A 23 -11.14 2.41 -50.64
CA LYS A 23 -11.97 3.63 -50.68
C LYS A 23 -13.23 3.39 -49.85
N VAL A 24 -13.45 4.17 -48.78
CA VAL A 24 -14.63 4.11 -47.91
C VAL A 24 -15.56 5.31 -48.22
N PRO A 25 -16.89 5.16 -48.22
CA PRO A 25 -17.81 6.26 -48.48
C PRO A 25 -17.81 7.25 -47.31
N THR A 26 -17.62 8.53 -47.62
CA THR A 26 -17.78 9.66 -46.70
C THR A 26 -19.26 9.84 -46.34
N VAL A 27 -19.63 9.41 -45.13
CA VAL A 27 -20.87 9.83 -44.46
C VAL A 27 -20.61 11.18 -43.80
N SER A 28 -21.44 12.18 -44.13
CA SER A 28 -21.30 13.55 -43.63
C SER A 28 -21.62 13.64 -42.14
N THR A 29 -20.72 14.24 -41.37
CA THR A 29 -20.85 14.50 -39.93
C THR A 29 -22.05 15.38 -39.55
N GLU A 30 -22.62 16.14 -40.50
CA GLU A 30 -23.79 16.99 -40.25
C GLU A 30 -25.11 16.21 -40.16
N GLU A 31 -25.23 15.06 -40.84
CA GLU A 31 -26.44 14.21 -40.74
C GLU A 31 -26.55 13.52 -39.37
N ILE A 32 -25.43 13.26 -38.69
CA ILE A 32 -25.42 12.61 -37.37
C ILE A 32 -25.84 13.61 -36.27
N SER A 33 -25.40 14.87 -36.37
CA SER A 33 -25.78 15.92 -35.41
C SER A 33 -27.28 16.23 -35.45
N HIS A 34 -27.89 16.27 -36.64
CA HIS A 34 -29.31 16.59 -36.76
C HIS A 34 -30.22 15.45 -36.27
N LYS A 35 -29.79 14.20 -36.40
CA LYS A 35 -30.50 13.02 -35.88
C LYS A 35 -30.43 12.89 -34.36
N LEU A 36 -29.33 13.35 -33.74
CA LEU A 36 -29.21 13.36 -32.27
C LEU A 36 -30.09 14.45 -31.64
N ALA A 37 -30.18 15.63 -32.26
CA ALA A 37 -30.97 16.75 -31.76
C ALA A 37 -32.49 16.48 -31.80
N SER A 38 -32.99 15.71 -32.77
CA SER A 38 -34.42 15.40 -32.90
C SER A 38 -34.92 14.28 -31.98
N THR A 39 -34.01 13.52 -31.35
CA THR A 39 -34.38 12.35 -30.52
C THR A 39 -34.42 12.68 -29.01
N LEU A 40 -34.18 13.94 -28.62
CA LEU A 40 -34.15 14.41 -27.23
C LEU A 40 -35.34 15.33 -26.89
N ILE A 41 -36.57 14.83 -27.07
CA ILE A 41 -37.76 15.46 -26.48
C ILE A 41 -38.13 14.69 -25.21
N ILE A 42 -37.66 15.17 -24.06
CA ILE A 42 -38.03 14.63 -22.74
C ILE A 42 -39.32 15.31 -22.29
N SER A 43 -40.46 14.65 -22.50
CA SER A 43 -41.75 15.03 -21.93
C SER A 43 -41.74 14.85 -20.40
N LYS A 44 -41.93 15.96 -19.67
CA LYS A 44 -42.09 16.00 -18.21
C LYS A 44 -43.44 15.39 -17.80
N ALA A 45 -43.44 14.15 -17.34
CA ALA A 45 -44.57 13.56 -16.62
C ALA A 45 -44.34 13.68 -15.10
N LYS A 46 -45.19 14.45 -14.42
CA LYS A 46 -45.22 14.64 -12.97
C LYS A 46 -46.04 13.49 -12.37
N SER A 47 -45.38 12.53 -11.71
CA SER A 47 -46.04 11.43 -11.00
C SER A 47 -45.46 11.29 -9.59
N THR A 48 -46.26 11.71 -8.61
CA THR A 48 -46.19 11.33 -7.20
C THR A 48 -46.44 9.83 -7.06
N ARG A 49 -45.42 9.04 -6.67
CA ARG A 49 -45.65 7.66 -6.23
C ARG A 49 -44.70 7.21 -5.11
N ASN A 50 -45.33 6.64 -4.10
CA ASN A 50 -44.82 6.02 -2.90
C ASN A 50 -43.75 4.94 -3.18
N GLY A 51 -42.62 5.04 -2.47
CA GLY A 51 -42.09 3.96 -1.62
C GLY A 51 -41.62 2.63 -2.20
N VAL A 52 -41.58 2.44 -3.52
CA VAL A 52 -40.93 1.26 -4.14
C VAL A 52 -39.66 1.73 -4.82
N THR A 53 -38.49 1.41 -4.26
CA THR A 53 -37.20 1.67 -4.89
C THR A 53 -37.21 1.02 -6.29
N PRO A 54 -37.15 1.82 -7.38
CA PRO A 54 -37.18 1.28 -8.73
C PRO A 54 -35.97 0.37 -8.92
N VAL A 55 -36.20 -0.83 -9.44
CA VAL A 55 -35.13 -1.74 -9.87
C VAL A 55 -34.19 -0.95 -10.79
N PRO A 56 -32.87 -0.89 -10.50
CA PRO A 56 -31.93 -0.15 -11.33
C PRO A 56 -32.01 -0.65 -12.78
N THR A 57 -32.24 0.27 -13.73
CA THR A 57 -32.24 -0.10 -15.14
C THR A 57 -30.81 -0.48 -15.56
N PRO A 58 -30.63 -1.51 -16.42
CA PRO A 58 -29.31 -1.93 -16.90
C PRO A 58 -28.52 -0.77 -17.52
N ASP A 59 -29.22 0.20 -18.13
CA ASP A 59 -28.63 1.41 -18.70
C ASP A 59 -27.88 2.27 -17.68
N LYS A 60 -28.37 2.35 -16.42
CA LYS A 60 -27.69 3.12 -15.36
C LYS A 60 -26.37 2.48 -14.96
N ARG A 61 -26.32 1.15 -14.87
CA ARG A 61 -25.07 0.42 -14.59
C ARG A 61 -24.06 0.67 -15.70
N ILE A 62 -24.49 0.53 -16.96
CA ILE A 62 -23.62 0.75 -18.14
C ILE A 62 -23.08 2.18 -18.15
N LEU A 63 -23.92 3.18 -17.88
CA LEU A 63 -23.50 4.57 -17.81
C LEU A 63 -22.47 4.79 -16.70
N ALA A 64 -22.73 4.33 -15.48
CA ALA A 64 -21.81 4.48 -14.37
C ALA A 64 -20.46 3.77 -14.62
N MET A 65 -20.48 2.56 -15.20
CA MET A 65 -19.26 1.86 -15.60
C MET A 65 -18.47 2.62 -16.68
N ARG A 66 -19.16 3.18 -17.69
CA ARG A 66 -18.52 4.01 -18.72
C ARG A 66 -17.89 5.26 -18.11
N THR A 67 -18.56 5.89 -17.14
CA THR A 67 -18.03 7.05 -16.42
C THR A 67 -16.76 6.69 -15.64
N VAL A 68 -16.77 5.61 -14.84
CA VAL A 68 -15.58 5.16 -14.10
C VAL A 68 -14.42 4.86 -15.05
N ASN A 69 -14.68 4.16 -16.16
CA ASN A 69 -13.65 3.86 -17.15
C ASN A 69 -13.10 5.11 -17.83
N GLY A 70 -13.97 6.04 -18.24
CA GLY A 70 -13.57 7.31 -18.84
C GLY A 70 -12.71 8.15 -17.90
N VAL A 71 -13.16 8.33 -16.65
CA VAL A 71 -12.40 9.07 -15.64
C VAL A 71 -11.06 8.39 -15.32
N SER A 72 -11.06 7.06 -15.20
CA SER A 72 -9.85 6.27 -14.98
C SER A 72 -8.85 6.42 -16.12
N GLN A 73 -9.31 6.48 -17.37
CA GLN A 73 -8.45 6.75 -18.54
C GLN A 73 -7.91 8.19 -18.53
N SER A 74 -8.74 9.19 -18.21
CA SER A 74 -8.30 10.58 -18.08
C SER A 74 -7.25 10.77 -16.99
N LEU A 75 -7.42 10.12 -15.82
CA LEU A 75 -6.39 10.11 -14.77
C LEU A 75 -5.07 9.51 -15.28
N SER A 76 -5.12 8.44 -16.09
CA SER A 76 -3.92 7.90 -16.72
C SER A 76 -3.29 8.84 -17.74
N THR A 77 -4.07 9.64 -18.46
CA THR A 77 -3.54 10.69 -19.33
C THR A 77 -2.83 11.76 -18.51
N VAL A 78 -3.43 12.23 -17.41
CA VAL A 78 -2.78 13.18 -16.49
C VAL A 78 -1.47 12.60 -15.94
N MET A 79 -1.46 11.35 -15.51
CA MET A 79 -0.22 10.67 -15.06
C MET A 79 0.87 10.65 -16.13
N LYS A 80 0.53 10.41 -17.39
CA LYS A 80 1.50 10.39 -18.51
C LYS A 80 2.12 11.76 -18.78
N THR A 81 1.46 12.85 -18.41
CA THR A 81 2.06 14.20 -18.48
C THR A 81 3.14 14.43 -17.42
N GLY A 82 3.30 13.51 -16.45
CA GLY A 82 4.19 13.69 -15.31
C GLY A 82 3.66 14.66 -14.27
N TRP A 83 2.38 15.07 -14.36
CA TRP A 83 1.75 15.92 -13.37
C TRP A 83 1.63 15.20 -12.02
N LYS A 84 1.85 15.94 -10.94
CA LYS A 84 1.70 15.53 -9.55
C LYS A 84 0.95 16.62 -8.80
N ALA A 85 0.19 16.25 -7.77
CA ALA A 85 -0.49 17.21 -6.92
C ALA A 85 0.53 18.16 -6.27
N PRO A 86 0.22 19.46 -6.17
CA PRO A 86 1.09 20.39 -5.48
C PRO A 86 1.25 19.95 -4.02
N SER A 87 2.50 19.92 -3.54
CA SER A 87 2.78 19.83 -2.10
C SER A 87 2.15 21.03 -1.38
N GLU A 88 1.86 20.90 -0.08
CA GLU A 88 1.23 21.96 0.74
C GLU A 88 2.00 23.29 0.70
N ASP A 89 3.30 23.25 0.35
CA ASP A 89 4.16 24.42 0.11
C ASP A 89 4.59 24.54 -1.36
N PRO A 90 3.71 24.96 -2.29
CA PRO A 90 4.09 25.06 -3.69
C PRO A 90 5.01 26.28 -3.93
N PRO A 91 6.11 26.15 -4.70
CA PRO A 91 6.83 27.31 -5.20
C PRO A 91 5.93 28.11 -6.14
N VAL A 92 5.84 29.42 -5.89
CA VAL A 92 4.85 30.40 -6.40
C VAL A 92 4.60 30.41 -7.92
N ASN A 93 5.44 29.77 -8.74
CA ASN A 93 5.49 29.99 -10.19
C ASN A 93 5.20 28.77 -11.11
N LYS A 94 4.56 27.68 -10.63
CA LYS A 94 4.22 26.52 -11.50
C LYS A 94 2.72 26.24 -11.62
N VAL A 95 2.22 26.51 -12.84
CA VAL A 95 1.01 26.04 -13.55
C VAL A 95 -0.10 25.38 -12.71
N VAL A 96 -1.21 26.11 -12.56
CA VAL A 96 -2.45 25.74 -11.84
C VAL A 96 -3.47 24.99 -12.72
N ALA A 97 -3.33 25.02 -14.05
CA ALA A 97 -4.39 24.60 -14.99
C ALA A 97 -4.83 23.13 -14.85
N ASN A 98 -3.89 22.19 -14.68
CA ASN A 98 -4.19 20.76 -14.60
C ASN A 98 -4.73 20.33 -13.23
N THR A 99 -4.59 21.17 -12.21
CA THR A 99 -4.95 20.84 -10.82
C THR A 99 -6.47 20.72 -10.66
N HIS A 100 -7.22 21.68 -11.21
CA HIS A 100 -8.68 21.66 -11.15
C HIS A 100 -9.27 20.47 -11.91
N GLU A 101 -8.70 20.14 -13.08
CA GLU A 101 -9.11 18.98 -13.86
C GLU A 101 -8.87 17.68 -13.07
N ALA A 102 -7.67 17.48 -12.52
CA ALA A 102 -7.35 16.28 -11.75
C ALA A 102 -8.26 16.09 -10.51
N PHE A 103 -8.53 17.16 -9.76
CA PHE A 103 -9.46 17.11 -8.62
C PHE A 103 -10.91 16.84 -9.04
N GLY A 104 -11.35 17.44 -10.15
CA GLY A 104 -12.65 17.15 -10.75
C GLY A 104 -12.79 15.68 -11.17
N LEU A 105 -11.75 15.11 -11.78
CA LEU A 105 -11.68 13.70 -12.13
C LEU A 105 -11.75 12.80 -10.89
N ALA A 106 -10.99 13.10 -9.82
CA ALA A 106 -11.04 12.32 -8.59
C ALA A 106 -12.43 12.32 -7.94
N THR A 107 -13.07 13.49 -7.86
CA THR A 107 -14.43 13.65 -7.30
C THR A 107 -15.47 12.89 -8.14
N SER A 108 -15.37 13.01 -9.48
CA SER A 108 -16.24 12.31 -10.42
C SER A 108 -16.07 10.78 -10.33
N ALA A 109 -14.83 10.29 -10.19
CA ALA A 109 -14.55 8.87 -10.01
C ALA A 109 -15.24 8.33 -8.75
N ARG A 110 -15.10 9.05 -7.62
CA ARG A 110 -15.69 8.66 -6.34
C ARG A 110 -17.21 8.59 -6.43
N ALA A 111 -17.86 9.61 -6.99
CA ALA A 111 -19.32 9.63 -7.17
C ALA A 111 -19.81 8.47 -8.06
N ALA A 112 -19.13 8.22 -9.19
CA ALA A 112 -19.50 7.13 -10.08
C ALA A 112 -19.29 5.73 -9.44
N LEU A 113 -18.28 5.57 -8.59
CA LEU A 113 -18.08 4.34 -7.82
C LEU A 113 -19.16 4.16 -6.74
N GLU A 114 -19.59 5.24 -6.08
CA GLU A 114 -20.71 5.22 -5.14
C GLU A 114 -22.01 4.75 -5.83
N ASP A 115 -22.31 5.29 -7.02
CA ASP A 115 -23.45 4.86 -7.83
C ASP A 115 -23.35 3.37 -8.21
N LEU A 116 -22.15 2.89 -8.61
CA LEU A 116 -21.95 1.48 -8.93
C LEU A 116 -22.15 0.56 -7.73
N ARG A 117 -21.68 0.95 -6.55
CA ARG A 117 -21.90 0.18 -5.30
C ARG A 117 -23.37 0.11 -4.92
N ALA A 118 -24.12 1.18 -5.17
CA ALA A 118 -25.56 1.21 -4.95
C ALA A 118 -26.33 0.31 -5.94
N ILE A 119 -25.87 0.24 -7.20
CA ILE A 119 -26.50 -0.55 -8.26
C ILE A 119 -26.11 -2.04 -8.18
N SER A 120 -24.88 -2.35 -7.81
CA SER A 120 -24.31 -3.71 -7.81
C SER A 120 -23.54 -3.96 -6.49
N PRO A 121 -24.26 -4.05 -5.36
CA PRO A 121 -23.63 -4.29 -4.07
C PRO A 121 -22.95 -5.66 -4.04
N GLY A 122 -21.71 -5.71 -3.54
CA GLY A 122 -20.93 -6.95 -3.47
C GLY A 122 -20.34 -7.39 -4.81
N ASP A 123 -20.28 -6.51 -5.81
CA ASP A 123 -19.58 -6.80 -7.06
C ASP A 123 -18.07 -6.53 -6.92
N VAL A 124 -17.27 -7.60 -7.00
CA VAL A 124 -15.80 -7.54 -6.90
C VAL A 124 -15.19 -6.65 -7.98
N ASP A 125 -15.78 -6.60 -9.17
CA ASP A 125 -15.23 -5.79 -10.27
C ASP A 125 -15.38 -4.29 -10.02
N VAL A 126 -16.40 -3.86 -9.26
CA VAL A 126 -16.55 -2.47 -8.81
C VAL A 126 -15.39 -2.09 -7.90
N GLU A 127 -15.06 -2.95 -6.94
CA GLU A 127 -13.95 -2.69 -6.02
C GLU A 127 -12.58 -2.82 -6.69
N ARG A 128 -12.42 -3.68 -7.70
CA ARG A 128 -11.22 -3.68 -8.55
C ARG A 128 -11.04 -2.38 -9.33
N ALA A 129 -12.13 -1.79 -9.83
CA ALA A 129 -12.09 -0.48 -10.45
C ALA A 129 -11.72 0.60 -9.42
N ALA A 130 -12.29 0.55 -8.22
CA ALA A 130 -12.01 1.48 -7.13
C ALA A 130 -10.53 1.45 -6.69
N VAL A 131 -9.95 0.26 -6.46
CA VAL A 131 -8.54 0.14 -6.05
C VAL A 131 -7.59 0.61 -7.16
N THR A 132 -7.99 0.43 -8.43
CA THR A 132 -7.24 0.95 -9.59
C THR A 132 -7.26 2.48 -9.61
N VAL A 133 -8.42 3.11 -9.37
CA VAL A 133 -8.53 4.57 -9.22
C VAL A 133 -7.67 5.05 -8.06
N ALA A 134 -7.76 4.42 -6.88
CA ALA A 134 -6.93 4.77 -5.72
C ALA A 134 -5.44 4.70 -6.04
N GLY A 135 -4.98 3.64 -6.72
CA GLY A 135 -3.58 3.52 -7.16
C GLY A 135 -3.12 4.64 -8.11
N LYS A 136 -3.99 5.10 -9.01
CA LYS A 136 -3.71 6.24 -9.89
C LYS A 136 -3.63 7.55 -9.10
N LEU A 137 -4.55 7.77 -8.16
CA LEU A 137 -4.54 8.94 -7.29
C LEU A 137 -3.27 8.98 -6.42
N LEU A 138 -2.84 7.84 -5.87
CA LEU A 138 -1.55 7.71 -5.17
C LEU A 138 -0.37 8.03 -6.08
N SER A 139 -0.40 7.57 -7.32
CA SER A 139 0.66 7.86 -8.30
C SER A 139 0.69 9.33 -8.72
N LEU A 140 -0.40 10.09 -8.52
CA LEU A 140 -0.50 11.52 -8.74
C LEU A 140 -0.26 12.33 -7.45
N ASP A 141 0.12 11.68 -6.35
CA ASP A 141 0.31 12.29 -5.03
C ASP A 141 -0.98 12.95 -4.47
N MET A 142 -2.15 12.50 -4.95
CA MET A 142 -3.48 12.95 -4.51
C MET A 142 -3.97 12.15 -3.29
N TYR A 143 -3.15 12.08 -2.24
CA TYR A 143 -3.36 11.17 -1.10
C TYR A 143 -4.69 11.36 -0.38
N ALA A 144 -5.18 12.60 -0.23
CA ALA A 144 -6.48 12.88 0.39
C ALA A 144 -7.64 12.22 -0.38
N HIS A 145 -7.64 12.34 -1.70
CA HIS A 145 -8.67 11.74 -2.55
C HIS A 145 -8.52 10.21 -2.63
N ALA A 146 -7.28 9.70 -2.58
CA ALA A 146 -7.04 8.27 -2.48
C ALA A 146 -7.61 7.69 -1.17
N LEU A 147 -7.39 8.39 -0.04
CA LEU A 147 -7.95 8.00 1.26
C LEU A 147 -9.47 7.97 1.23
N ASP A 148 -10.12 8.98 0.66
CA ASP A 148 -11.57 9.01 0.51
C ASP A 148 -12.11 7.77 -0.23
N VAL A 149 -11.47 7.39 -1.34
CA VAL A 149 -11.84 6.17 -2.08
C VAL A 149 -11.61 4.92 -1.23
N LEU A 150 -10.49 4.82 -0.52
CA LEU A 150 -10.15 3.67 0.33
C LEU A 150 -11.06 3.53 1.56
N VAL A 151 -11.52 4.65 2.12
CA VAL A 151 -12.54 4.64 3.19
C VAL A 151 -13.85 4.09 2.65
N ASP A 152 -14.30 4.56 1.49
CA ASP A 152 -15.54 4.07 0.87
C ASP A 152 -15.46 2.58 0.46
N MET A 153 -14.26 2.06 0.20
CA MET A 153 -14.01 0.64 -0.11
C MET A 153 -14.10 -0.29 1.11
N HIS A 154 -13.84 0.22 2.33
CA HIS A 154 -13.66 -0.63 3.51
C HIS A 154 -14.87 -1.51 3.80
N GLY A 155 -16.05 -0.91 3.91
CA GLY A 155 -17.30 -1.63 4.19
C GLY A 155 -17.64 -2.70 3.13
N PRO A 156 -17.66 -2.37 1.83
CA PRO A 156 -17.85 -3.35 0.75
C PRO A 156 -16.83 -4.50 0.79
N LEU A 157 -15.54 -4.22 1.04
CA LEU A 157 -14.52 -5.26 1.14
C LEU A 157 -14.74 -6.17 2.35
N VAL A 158 -15.10 -5.62 3.51
CA VAL A 158 -15.46 -6.43 4.69
C VAL A 158 -16.64 -7.36 4.37
N ALA A 159 -17.65 -6.87 3.65
CA ALA A 159 -18.80 -7.68 3.23
C ALA A 159 -18.40 -8.79 2.24
N LEU A 160 -17.52 -8.49 1.28
CA LEU A 160 -16.98 -9.48 0.34
C LEU A 160 -16.20 -10.58 1.05
N VAL A 161 -15.31 -10.20 1.97
CA VAL A 161 -14.48 -11.12 2.76
C VAL A 161 -15.32 -12.02 3.68
N ASN A 162 -16.43 -11.50 4.24
CA ASN A 162 -17.25 -12.19 5.24
C ASN A 162 -18.70 -12.45 4.77
N SER A 163 -18.86 -12.86 3.51
CA SER A 163 -20.17 -12.98 2.83
C SER A 163 -21.24 -13.83 3.56
N ASP A 164 -20.86 -14.71 4.50
CA ASP A 164 -21.82 -15.54 5.26
C ASP A 164 -22.42 -14.83 6.49
N THR A 165 -21.79 -13.76 6.94
CA THR A 165 -22.28 -13.02 8.10
C THR A 165 -23.41 -12.13 7.60
N VAL A 166 -24.65 -12.53 7.87
CA VAL A 166 -25.86 -11.76 7.54
C VAL A 166 -25.65 -10.33 8.01
N ALA A 167 -25.34 -9.45 7.05
CA ALA A 167 -24.88 -8.11 7.35
C ALA A 167 -26.02 -7.33 8.04
N THR A 168 -25.89 -7.11 9.35
CA THR A 168 -26.67 -6.11 10.06
C THR A 168 -26.35 -4.78 9.39
N ARG A 169 -27.24 -4.29 8.52
CA ARG A 169 -27.08 -3.06 7.73
C ARG A 169 -26.69 -1.92 8.68
N GLY A 170 -25.39 -1.61 8.71
CA GLY A 170 -24.82 -0.57 9.56
C GLY A 170 -25.33 0.81 9.16
N SER A 171 -25.71 1.58 10.18
CA SER A 171 -26.12 2.98 10.10
C SER A 171 -25.14 3.82 9.28
N ARG A 172 -25.66 4.68 8.39
CA ARG A 172 -24.88 5.63 7.60
C ARG A 172 -24.04 6.52 8.54
N SER A 173 -22.73 6.27 8.58
CA SER A 173 -21.78 7.07 9.35
C SER A 173 -21.75 8.52 8.83
N SER A 174 -21.74 9.48 9.75
CA SER A 174 -21.69 10.91 9.47
C SER A 174 -20.36 11.33 8.83
N LYS A 175 -20.43 12.22 7.83
CA LYS A 175 -19.37 12.66 6.89
C LYS A 175 -18.11 13.35 7.47
N THR A 176 -17.80 13.23 8.75
CA THR A 176 -16.55 13.80 9.29
C THR A 176 -15.45 12.75 9.18
N SER A 177 -14.47 12.98 8.30
CA SER A 177 -13.29 12.12 8.11
C SER A 177 -12.43 12.12 9.37
N SER A 178 -12.80 11.24 10.29
CA SER A 178 -12.21 11.20 11.62
C SER A 178 -10.86 10.50 11.59
N HIS A 179 -9.98 10.80 12.56
CA HIS A 179 -8.71 10.09 12.72
C HIS A 179 -8.89 8.55 12.82
N ARG A 180 -10.05 8.11 13.31
CA ARG A 180 -10.46 6.70 13.40
C ARG A 180 -10.55 6.02 12.03
N ASP A 181 -10.87 6.77 10.99
CA ASP A 181 -11.04 6.22 9.64
C ASP A 181 -9.70 5.73 9.09
N LEU A 182 -8.59 6.43 9.39
CA LEU A 182 -7.24 6.02 8.98
C LEU A 182 -6.81 4.68 9.58
N ILE A 183 -7.13 4.49 10.86
CA ILE A 183 -6.82 3.25 11.57
C ILE A 183 -7.69 2.10 11.02
N THR A 184 -8.94 2.40 10.70
CA THR A 184 -9.88 1.38 10.21
C THR A 184 -9.45 0.83 8.84
N ILE A 185 -9.03 1.69 7.90
CA ILE A 185 -8.70 1.27 6.52
C ILE A 185 -7.42 0.44 6.38
N ILE A 186 -6.55 0.39 7.39
CA ILE A 186 -5.33 -0.44 7.37
C ILE A 186 -5.56 -1.85 7.92
N THR A 187 -6.80 -2.17 8.29
CA THR A 187 -7.20 -3.46 8.83
C THR A 187 -8.39 -4.02 8.07
N LEU A 188 -8.39 -5.34 7.89
CA LEU A 188 -9.56 -6.09 7.44
C LEU A 188 -9.67 -7.36 8.28
N PRO A 189 -10.89 -7.81 8.60
CA PRO A 189 -11.07 -9.06 9.34
C PRO A 189 -10.52 -10.24 8.54
N MET A 190 -9.85 -11.18 9.21
CA MET A 190 -9.38 -12.39 8.55
C MET A 190 -10.55 -13.18 7.95
N PRO A 191 -10.37 -13.76 6.76
CA PRO A 191 -11.45 -14.45 6.07
C PRO A 191 -11.80 -15.75 6.81
N SER A 192 -13.09 -16.04 6.95
CA SER A 192 -13.58 -17.32 7.50
C SER A 192 -13.49 -18.47 6.49
N LYS A 193 -13.36 -18.14 5.21
CA LYS A 193 -13.31 -19.08 4.08
C LYS A 193 -12.11 -18.79 3.18
N PRO A 194 -11.59 -19.78 2.44
CA PRO A 194 -10.59 -19.53 1.41
C PRO A 194 -11.11 -18.50 0.40
N LEU A 195 -10.33 -17.45 0.17
CA LEU A 195 -10.62 -16.44 -0.84
C LEU A 195 -10.08 -16.89 -2.19
N ASP A 196 -10.76 -16.52 -3.27
CA ASP A 196 -10.18 -16.65 -4.60
C ASP A 196 -8.99 -15.68 -4.79
N ALA A 197 -8.11 -16.00 -5.73
CA ALA A 197 -6.90 -15.23 -6.00
C ALA A 197 -7.19 -13.76 -6.41
N THR A 198 -8.33 -13.50 -7.05
CA THR A 198 -8.70 -12.14 -7.50
C THR A 198 -9.08 -11.28 -6.30
N LEU A 199 -9.94 -11.80 -5.41
CA LEU A 199 -10.33 -11.10 -4.20
C LEU A 199 -9.16 -10.94 -3.23
N LEU A 200 -8.30 -11.96 -3.09
CA LEU A 200 -7.10 -11.87 -2.27
C LEU A 200 -6.15 -10.77 -2.77
N LEU A 201 -5.88 -10.73 -4.08
CA LEU A 201 -5.04 -9.68 -4.67
C LEU A 201 -5.66 -8.29 -4.48
N LEU A 202 -6.99 -8.16 -4.60
CA LEU A 202 -7.71 -6.92 -4.34
C LEU A 202 -7.50 -6.47 -2.88
N VAL A 203 -7.67 -7.38 -1.90
CA VAL A 203 -7.47 -7.09 -0.48
C VAL A 203 -6.04 -6.65 -0.18
N LEU A 204 -5.04 -7.37 -0.68
CA LEU A 204 -3.64 -7.02 -0.46
C LEU A 204 -3.27 -5.68 -1.10
N THR A 205 -3.81 -5.41 -2.30
CA THR A 205 -3.62 -4.12 -2.97
C THR A 205 -4.28 -2.99 -2.21
N TYR A 206 -5.49 -3.20 -1.69
CA TYR A 206 -6.20 -2.27 -0.83
C TYR A 206 -5.38 -1.94 0.42
N LEU A 207 -4.96 -2.95 1.19
CA LEU A 207 -4.18 -2.76 2.41
C LEU A 207 -2.85 -2.04 2.13
N SER A 208 -2.15 -2.42 1.05
CA SER A 208 -0.93 -1.73 0.63
C SER A 208 -1.20 -0.25 0.30
N HIS A 209 -2.24 0.05 -0.49
CA HIS A 209 -2.63 1.44 -0.80
C HIS A 209 -3.04 2.23 0.45
N SER A 210 -3.77 1.63 1.38
CA SER A 210 -4.12 2.22 2.68
C SER A 210 -2.88 2.59 3.50
N LEU A 211 -1.87 1.72 3.53
CA LEU A 211 -0.60 2.01 4.21
C LEU A 211 0.14 3.16 3.54
N ILE A 212 0.22 3.18 2.20
CA ILE A 212 0.89 4.28 1.46
C ILE A 212 0.20 5.62 1.76
N ALA A 213 -1.12 5.66 1.62
CA ALA A 213 -1.92 6.88 1.81
C ALA A 213 -1.84 7.39 3.26
N SER A 214 -1.95 6.48 4.23
CA SER A 214 -1.88 6.81 5.66
C SER A 214 -0.49 7.29 6.06
N SER A 215 0.57 6.64 5.56
CA SER A 215 1.96 7.04 5.83
C SER A 215 2.25 8.46 5.35
N HIS A 216 1.73 8.81 4.17
CA HIS A 216 1.89 10.17 3.66
C HIS A 216 1.12 11.18 4.52
N ARG A 217 -0.12 10.89 4.92
CA ARG A 217 -0.89 11.78 5.80
C ARG A 217 -0.23 12.00 7.16
N LEU A 218 0.41 10.96 7.71
CA LEU A 218 1.22 11.04 8.93
C LEU A 218 2.51 11.84 8.73
N SER A 219 3.05 11.90 7.51
CA SER A 219 4.27 12.65 7.18
C SER A 219 4.03 14.14 6.93
N SER A 220 2.93 14.49 6.26
CA SER A 220 2.70 15.87 5.78
C SER A 220 2.28 16.84 6.85
N THR A 221 1.60 16.37 7.89
CA THR A 221 0.92 17.27 8.81
C THR A 221 1.88 17.74 9.92
N SER A 222 2.00 19.05 10.10
CA SER A 222 2.75 19.62 11.24
C SER A 222 2.15 19.12 12.55
N LEU A 223 2.97 18.42 13.34
CA LEU A 223 2.58 17.66 14.54
C LEU A 223 1.86 18.51 15.58
N LYS A 224 0.52 18.42 15.57
CA LYS A 224 -0.34 18.83 16.69
C LYS A 224 -0.48 17.66 17.66
N HIS A 225 -0.81 17.94 18.93
CA HIS A 225 -0.92 16.93 20.00
C HIS A 225 -1.78 15.70 19.62
N SER A 226 -2.91 15.90 18.92
CA SER A 226 -3.80 14.83 18.45
C SER A 226 -3.17 13.83 17.48
N GLN A 227 -2.04 14.18 16.84
CA GLN A 227 -1.33 13.28 15.94
C GLN A 227 -0.44 12.28 16.66
N HIS A 228 0.05 12.61 17.85
CA HIS A 228 0.82 11.65 18.64
C HIS A 228 -0.03 10.42 18.97
N GLU A 229 -1.26 10.65 19.45
CA GLU A 229 -2.25 9.59 19.69
C GLU A 229 -2.62 8.83 18.41
N THR A 230 -2.74 9.53 17.28
CA THR A 230 -3.02 8.90 15.98
C THR A 230 -1.86 8.00 15.55
N LEU A 231 -0.62 8.46 15.68
CA LEU A 231 0.58 7.70 15.34
C LEU A 231 0.76 6.50 16.27
N ALA A 232 0.50 6.67 17.58
CA ALA A 232 0.51 5.60 18.57
C ALA A 232 -0.52 4.52 18.20
N SER A 233 -1.75 4.93 17.93
CA SER A 233 -2.83 4.02 17.54
C SER A 233 -2.55 3.33 16.21
N PHE A 234 -1.99 4.04 15.23
CA PHE A 234 -1.56 3.48 13.96
C PHE A 234 -0.47 2.43 14.16
N ALA A 235 0.57 2.73 14.94
CA ALA A 235 1.66 1.82 15.25
C ALA A 235 1.17 0.56 15.98
N GLY A 236 0.29 0.70 16.98
CA GLY A 236 -0.32 -0.44 17.67
C GLY A 236 -1.17 -1.30 16.71
N THR A 237 -2.04 -0.66 15.93
CA THR A 237 -2.93 -1.35 15.00
C THR A 237 -2.19 -2.17 13.94
N LEU A 238 -1.02 -1.70 13.48
CA LEU A 238 -0.20 -2.47 12.53
C LEU A 238 0.18 -3.84 13.08
N HIS A 239 0.52 -3.93 14.37
CA HIS A 239 0.99 -5.15 15.03
C HIS A 239 -0.14 -5.97 15.67
N ASP A 240 -1.14 -5.30 16.24
CA ASP A 240 -2.17 -5.92 17.08
C ASP A 240 -3.41 -6.38 16.28
N SER A 241 -3.55 -5.95 15.02
CA SER A 241 -4.70 -6.25 14.17
C SER A 241 -4.31 -6.89 12.84
N PRO A 242 -5.24 -7.56 12.13
CA PRO A 242 -4.95 -8.16 10.83
C PRO A 242 -4.78 -7.10 9.74
N SER A 243 -3.59 -6.50 9.74
CA SER A 243 -3.07 -5.58 8.75
C SER A 243 -2.39 -6.33 7.60
N LEU A 244 -1.73 -5.65 6.66
CA LEU A 244 -1.11 -6.28 5.48
C LEU A 244 -0.28 -7.54 5.80
N LEU A 245 0.50 -7.54 6.90
CA LEU A 245 1.31 -8.69 7.31
C LEU A 245 0.48 -9.88 7.77
N GLY A 246 -0.63 -9.65 8.48
CA GLY A 246 -1.54 -10.73 8.90
C GLY A 246 -2.14 -11.49 7.72
N TRP A 247 -2.23 -10.84 6.55
CA TRP A 247 -2.72 -11.44 5.32
C TRP A 247 -1.63 -12.15 4.49
N THR A 248 -0.35 -11.97 4.81
CA THR A 248 0.76 -12.56 4.04
C THR A 248 0.80 -14.08 3.98
N PRO A 249 0.35 -14.86 4.98
CA PRO A 249 0.29 -16.32 4.85
C PRO A 249 -0.57 -16.80 3.68
N LEU A 250 -1.55 -15.99 3.25
CA LEU A 250 -2.42 -16.31 2.12
C LEU A 250 -1.76 -16.03 0.75
N CYS A 251 -0.64 -15.28 0.72
CA CYS A 251 0.07 -14.90 -0.50
C CYS A 251 0.61 -16.09 -1.30
N ALA A 252 0.73 -17.28 -0.72
CA ALA A 252 1.15 -18.49 -1.43
C ALA A 252 0.27 -18.82 -2.65
N GLN A 253 -0.95 -18.28 -2.70
CA GLN A 253 -1.89 -18.43 -3.83
C GLN A 253 -1.63 -17.47 -4.99
N LEU A 254 -0.73 -16.49 -4.83
CA LEU A 254 -0.45 -15.43 -5.78
C LEU A 254 0.96 -15.53 -6.37
N PRO A 255 1.20 -14.95 -7.57
CA PRO A 255 2.55 -14.82 -8.09
C PRO A 255 3.45 -14.02 -7.14
N ALA A 256 4.58 -14.60 -6.72
CA ALA A 256 5.51 -14.00 -5.75
C ALA A 256 5.87 -12.53 -6.07
N LYS A 257 6.12 -12.24 -7.36
CA LYS A 257 6.46 -10.89 -7.83
C LYS A 257 5.39 -9.84 -7.50
N GLN A 258 4.11 -10.21 -7.48
CA GLN A 258 3.03 -9.29 -7.11
C GLN A 258 3.07 -8.98 -5.63
N CYS A 259 3.19 -10.00 -4.78
CA CYS A 259 3.32 -9.85 -3.32
C CYS A 259 4.56 -9.03 -2.96
N ASP A 260 5.70 -9.32 -3.59
CA ASP A 260 6.95 -8.58 -3.39
C ASP A 260 6.78 -7.09 -3.72
N THR A 261 6.07 -6.78 -4.80
CA THR A 261 5.80 -5.39 -5.19
C THR A 261 4.94 -4.66 -4.16
N LEU A 262 3.93 -5.32 -3.59
CA LEU A 262 3.05 -4.73 -2.59
C LEU A 262 3.78 -4.50 -1.26
N LEU A 263 4.56 -5.49 -0.80
CA LEU A 263 5.32 -5.44 0.45
C LEU A 263 6.46 -4.41 0.38
N THR A 264 7.19 -4.33 -0.73
CA THR A 264 8.27 -3.33 -0.92
C THR A 264 7.73 -1.89 -0.99
N ARG A 265 6.56 -1.68 -1.61
CA ARG A 265 5.87 -0.36 -1.60
C ARG A 265 5.42 0.03 -0.20
N ALA A 266 4.86 -0.92 0.56
CA ALA A 266 4.47 -0.70 1.95
C ALA A 266 5.71 -0.34 2.80
N TYR A 267 6.81 -1.10 2.68
CA TYR A 267 8.08 -0.79 3.33
C TYR A 267 8.56 0.64 3.01
N THR A 268 8.61 1.00 1.73
CA THR A 268 9.10 2.31 1.28
C THR A 268 8.28 3.45 1.86
N SER A 269 6.96 3.27 1.94
CA SER A 269 6.05 4.32 2.42
C SER A 269 6.06 4.45 3.94
N LEU A 270 6.14 3.33 4.67
CA LEU A 270 6.21 3.36 6.14
C LEU A 270 7.56 3.91 6.63
N THR A 271 8.65 3.61 5.92
CA THR A 271 9.98 4.13 6.26
C THR A 271 10.18 5.60 5.89
N SER A 272 9.37 6.14 4.96
CA SER A 272 9.40 7.56 4.61
C SER A 272 8.73 8.46 5.65
N ILE A 273 8.04 7.89 6.64
CA ILE A 273 7.45 8.65 7.75
C ILE A 273 8.58 9.33 8.52
N SER A 274 8.66 10.64 8.31
CA SER A 274 9.60 11.51 8.99
C SER A 274 8.97 12.05 10.25
N ASN A 275 9.78 12.27 11.28
CA ASN A 275 9.32 12.92 12.48
C ASN A 275 10.42 13.79 13.06
N LYS A 276 10.04 14.98 13.48
CA LYS A 276 10.93 15.96 14.10
C LYS A 276 10.84 15.93 15.62
N GLN A 277 9.91 15.16 16.21
CA GLN A 277 9.65 15.14 17.64
C GLN A 277 10.15 13.85 18.33
N PRO A 278 10.91 13.98 19.44
CA PRO A 278 11.37 12.82 20.23
C PRO A 278 10.24 11.97 20.82
N ALA A 279 9.13 12.60 21.25
CA ALA A 279 8.03 11.91 21.95
C ALA A 279 7.35 10.80 21.13
N SER A 280 7.54 10.79 19.82
CA SER A 280 6.96 9.80 18.89
C SER A 280 8.01 8.84 18.30
N ALA A 281 9.24 8.85 18.84
CA ALA A 281 10.33 7.98 18.39
C ALA A 281 9.96 6.50 18.55
N GLU A 282 9.31 6.12 19.65
CA GLU A 282 8.89 4.74 19.91
C GLU A 282 7.93 4.23 18.84
N HIS A 283 6.85 4.99 18.57
CA HIS A 283 5.85 4.59 17.59
C HIS A 283 6.43 4.51 16.18
N LEU A 284 7.34 5.43 15.82
CA LEU A 284 8.06 5.32 14.56
C LEU A 284 8.97 4.10 14.48
N PHE A 285 9.68 3.76 15.56
CA PHE A 285 10.51 2.58 15.59
C PHE A 285 9.65 1.32 15.36
N ARG A 286 8.50 1.21 16.03
CA ARG A 286 7.54 0.12 15.81
C ARG A 286 7.02 0.07 14.36
N ILE A 287 6.72 1.21 13.75
CA ILE A 287 6.31 1.29 12.34
C ILE A 287 7.44 0.84 11.40
N ARG A 288 8.68 1.26 11.66
CA ARG A 288 9.86 0.83 10.88
C ARG A 288 10.15 -0.65 11.07
N ASN A 289 9.97 -1.20 12.27
CA ASN A 289 10.07 -2.63 12.51
C ASN A 289 9.05 -3.41 11.68
N TYR A 290 7.78 -2.98 11.72
CA TYR A 290 6.73 -3.55 10.86
C TYR A 290 7.11 -3.47 9.37
N ALA A 291 7.66 -2.35 8.92
CA ALA A 291 8.14 -2.20 7.55
C ALA A 291 9.25 -3.22 7.21
N LEU A 292 10.21 -3.45 8.11
CA LEU A 292 11.26 -4.45 7.94
C LEU A 292 10.68 -5.87 7.89
N MET A 293 9.67 -6.18 8.70
CA MET A 293 8.93 -7.44 8.62
C MET A 293 8.24 -7.63 7.26
N CYS A 294 7.70 -6.57 6.64
CA CYS A 294 7.20 -6.64 5.25
C CYS A 294 8.28 -7.07 4.28
N LEU A 295 9.52 -6.55 4.40
CA LEU A 295 10.63 -6.99 3.54
C LEU A 295 10.98 -8.47 3.78
N LEU A 296 10.95 -8.94 5.03
CA LEU A 296 11.20 -10.36 5.35
C LEU A 296 10.09 -11.31 4.87
N ARG A 297 8.92 -10.81 4.46
CA ARG A 297 7.88 -11.61 3.81
C ARG A 297 7.98 -11.60 2.27
N THR A 298 8.96 -10.90 1.69
CA THR A 298 9.24 -10.97 0.24
C THR A 298 10.04 -12.21 -0.12
N SER A 299 10.00 -12.61 -1.39
CA SER A 299 10.77 -13.71 -1.95
C SER A 299 12.28 -13.57 -1.73
N GLY A 300 13.01 -14.69 -1.76
CA GLY A 300 14.44 -14.77 -1.46
C GLY A 300 15.34 -13.81 -2.24
N SER A 301 14.94 -13.44 -3.47
CA SER A 301 15.73 -12.60 -4.37
C SER A 301 15.44 -11.10 -4.28
N THR A 302 14.43 -10.69 -3.50
CA THR A 302 13.97 -9.29 -3.48
C THR A 302 14.86 -8.39 -2.63
N VAL A 303 15.34 -8.88 -1.48
CA VAL A 303 16.19 -8.12 -0.56
C VAL A 303 17.43 -8.93 -0.19
N GLY A 304 18.60 -8.32 -0.35
CA GLY A 304 19.87 -8.93 0.03
C GLY A 304 20.12 -8.85 1.55
N PRO A 305 20.70 -9.89 2.17
CA PRO A 305 21.00 -9.94 3.61
C PRO A 305 21.71 -8.70 4.15
N LYS A 306 22.77 -8.26 3.45
CA LYS A 306 23.55 -7.09 3.85
C LYS A 306 22.68 -5.83 3.96
N VAL A 307 21.91 -5.54 2.91
CA VAL A 307 21.06 -4.34 2.85
C VAL A 307 20.01 -4.40 3.96
N PHE A 308 19.44 -5.57 4.21
CA PHE A 308 18.46 -5.76 5.27
C PHE A 308 19.05 -5.45 6.65
N TRP A 309 20.14 -6.11 7.03
CA TRP A 309 20.77 -5.91 8.34
C TRP A 309 21.30 -4.50 8.55
N ASP A 310 21.86 -3.88 7.51
CA ASP A 310 22.27 -2.47 7.54
C ASP A 310 21.09 -1.56 7.93
N GLN A 311 19.87 -1.83 7.43
CA GLN A 311 18.68 -1.06 7.82
C GLN A 311 18.21 -1.37 9.25
N VAL A 312 18.27 -2.62 9.70
CA VAL A 312 17.91 -3.02 11.07
C VAL A 312 18.80 -2.31 12.09
N VAL A 313 20.11 -2.37 11.91
CA VAL A 313 21.10 -1.71 12.79
C VAL A 313 20.97 -0.20 12.73
N LYS A 314 20.80 0.39 11.53
CA LYS A 314 20.61 1.83 11.39
C LYS A 314 19.33 2.32 12.08
N SER A 315 18.21 1.61 11.92
CA SER A 315 16.93 2.00 12.50
C SER A 315 16.96 1.93 14.03
N SER A 316 17.50 0.84 14.59
CA SER A 316 17.66 0.67 16.04
C SER A 316 18.64 1.68 16.65
N ALA A 317 19.80 1.92 16.02
CA ALA A 317 20.74 2.93 16.48
C ALA A 317 20.14 4.35 16.42
N SER A 318 19.35 4.66 15.39
CA SER A 318 18.64 5.94 15.30
C SER A 318 17.60 6.11 16.40
N PHE A 319 16.94 5.03 16.82
CA PHE A 319 15.97 5.04 17.89
C PHE A 319 16.64 5.14 19.27
N ALA A 320 17.70 4.38 19.52
CA ALA A 320 18.46 4.44 20.77
C ALA A 320 19.02 5.84 21.08
N LYS A 321 19.37 6.61 20.03
CA LYS A 321 19.81 8.01 20.18
C LYS A 321 18.76 8.96 20.74
N THR A 322 17.48 8.55 20.83
CA THR A 322 16.44 9.38 21.44
C THR A 322 16.34 9.21 22.95
N ALA A 323 17.06 8.27 23.55
CA ALA A 323 17.12 8.09 25.00
C ALA A 323 17.73 9.32 25.69
N ASP A 324 17.16 9.73 26.82
CA ASP A 324 17.85 10.66 27.72
C ASP A 324 18.98 9.91 28.45
N PRO A 325 20.27 10.26 28.25
CA PRO A 325 21.39 9.59 28.92
C PRO A 325 21.37 9.70 30.45
N LYS A 326 20.55 10.60 31.00
CA LYS A 326 20.37 10.74 32.46
C LYS A 326 19.31 9.80 33.01
N ASN A 327 18.45 9.24 32.15
CA ASN A 327 17.33 8.41 32.54
C ASN A 327 17.59 6.93 32.19
N LYS A 328 18.31 6.24 33.07
CA LYS A 328 18.67 4.81 32.88
C LYS A 328 17.45 3.89 32.69
N GLU A 329 16.32 4.23 33.31
CA GLU A 329 15.10 3.42 33.18
C GLU A 329 14.47 3.57 31.79
N GLU A 330 14.49 4.77 31.22
CA GLU A 330 14.07 5.02 29.84
C GLU A 330 15.01 4.33 28.84
N GLU A 331 16.33 4.44 29.05
CA GLU A 331 17.32 3.71 28.25
C GLU A 331 17.05 2.19 28.29
N ARG A 332 16.80 1.62 29.47
CA ARG A 332 16.49 0.20 29.65
C ARG A 332 15.24 -0.20 28.86
N LYS A 333 14.15 0.56 28.97
CA LYS A 333 12.89 0.32 28.23
C LYS A 333 13.08 0.38 26.71
N LEU A 334 13.84 1.37 26.23
CA LEU A 334 14.16 1.49 24.80
C LEU A 334 14.96 0.28 24.30
N CYS A 335 15.97 -0.14 25.08
CA CYS A 335 16.77 -1.32 24.76
C CYS A 335 15.92 -2.60 24.76
N GLN A 336 14.98 -2.75 25.70
CA GLN A 336 14.04 -3.88 25.72
C GLN A 336 13.17 -3.91 24.46
N LEU A 337 12.67 -2.76 24.00
CA LEU A 337 11.87 -2.70 22.78
C LEU A 337 12.70 -3.09 21.54
N VAL A 338 13.95 -2.64 21.45
CA VAL A 338 14.85 -3.03 20.34
C VAL A 338 15.15 -4.53 20.37
N THR A 339 15.46 -5.09 21.54
CA THR A 339 15.75 -6.51 21.74
C THR A 339 14.54 -7.40 21.38
N SER A 340 13.32 -6.97 21.73
CA SER A 340 12.09 -7.65 21.31
C SER A 340 11.93 -7.64 19.79
N ALA A 341 12.09 -6.46 19.16
CA ALA A 341 12.00 -6.32 17.71
C ALA A 341 13.02 -7.19 16.98
N PHE A 342 14.27 -7.27 17.47
CA PHE A 342 15.30 -8.15 16.91
C PHE A 342 14.93 -9.62 17.01
N SER A 343 14.32 -10.03 18.13
CA SER A 343 13.82 -11.40 18.32
C SER A 343 12.72 -11.74 17.30
N GLU A 344 11.77 -10.83 17.08
CA GLU A 344 10.69 -11.00 16.10
C GLU A 344 11.22 -11.13 14.67
N LEU A 345 12.15 -10.24 14.28
CA LEU A 345 12.78 -10.30 12.95
C LEU A 345 13.54 -11.61 12.73
N LEU A 346 14.22 -12.11 13.77
CA LEU A 346 14.93 -13.37 13.68
C LEU A 346 13.99 -14.56 13.46
N VAL A 347 12.84 -14.62 14.17
CA VAL A 347 11.82 -15.66 13.97
C VAL A 347 11.37 -15.68 12.50
N LEU A 348 11.12 -14.50 11.91
CA LEU A 348 10.76 -14.40 10.51
C LEU A 348 11.86 -14.87 9.56
N ILE A 349 13.12 -14.65 9.88
CA ILE A 349 14.26 -15.13 9.07
C ILE A 349 14.42 -16.64 9.17
N GLU A 350 14.21 -17.23 10.35
CA GLU A 350 14.27 -18.68 10.57
C GLU A 350 13.21 -19.42 9.73
N GLU A 351 12.07 -18.78 9.44
CA GLU A 351 11.01 -19.28 8.56
C GLU A 351 11.34 -19.18 7.05
N ARG A 352 12.40 -18.44 6.64
CA ARG A 352 12.71 -18.21 5.22
C ARG A 352 13.41 -19.41 4.59
N GLU A 353 13.13 -19.64 3.31
CA GLU A 353 13.84 -20.63 2.50
C GLU A 353 15.35 -20.34 2.40
N ASN A 354 15.72 -19.05 2.32
CA ASN A 354 17.11 -18.60 2.25
C ASN A 354 17.68 -18.11 3.59
N ARG A 355 17.27 -18.73 4.71
CA ARG A 355 17.71 -18.35 6.06
C ARG A 355 19.24 -18.31 6.22
N ASP A 356 19.95 -19.26 5.60
CA ASP A 356 21.40 -19.41 5.81
C ASP A 356 22.17 -18.21 5.24
N ASP A 357 21.66 -17.61 4.15
CA ASP A 357 22.22 -16.39 3.56
C ASP A 357 22.07 -15.19 4.51
N PHE A 358 20.97 -15.15 5.28
CA PHE A 358 20.68 -14.07 6.24
C PHE A 358 21.45 -14.22 7.55
N LEU A 359 21.76 -15.45 7.97
CA LEU A 359 22.45 -15.71 9.24
C LEU A 359 23.98 -15.78 9.10
N ARG A 360 24.53 -15.13 8.05
CA ARG A 360 25.95 -15.12 7.73
C ARG A 360 26.43 -13.75 7.27
N GLY A 361 27.75 -13.58 7.26
CA GLY A 361 28.42 -12.40 6.73
C GLY A 361 28.54 -11.24 7.73
N GLU A 362 29.34 -10.24 7.37
CA GLU A 362 29.73 -9.13 8.23
C GLU A 362 28.54 -8.32 8.76
N ALA A 363 27.53 -8.09 7.93
CA ALA A 363 26.35 -7.33 8.33
C ALA A 363 25.51 -8.03 9.41
N PHE A 364 25.40 -9.37 9.35
CA PHE A 364 24.75 -10.15 10.39
C PHE A 364 25.55 -10.14 11.70
N ILE A 365 26.88 -10.22 11.63
CA ILE A 365 27.75 -10.09 12.81
C ILE A 365 27.59 -8.71 13.47
N ALA A 366 27.58 -7.63 12.69
CA ALA A 366 27.33 -6.28 13.20
C ALA A 366 25.94 -6.15 13.86
N PHE A 367 24.92 -6.82 13.30
CA PHE A 367 23.61 -6.93 13.94
C PHE A 367 23.69 -7.67 15.28
N CYS A 368 24.36 -8.82 15.36
CA CYS A 368 24.55 -9.57 16.60
C CYS A 368 25.29 -8.75 17.66
N ASP A 369 26.35 -8.03 17.29
CA ASP A 369 27.07 -7.14 18.20
C ASP A 369 26.17 -6.04 18.75
N SER A 370 25.36 -5.42 17.89
CA SER A 370 24.37 -4.44 18.30
C SER A 370 23.34 -5.03 19.26
N TRP A 371 22.86 -6.26 18.99
CA TRP A 371 21.89 -6.96 19.83
C TRP A 371 22.48 -7.35 21.19
N ILE A 372 23.73 -7.79 21.26
CA ILE A 372 24.46 -8.02 22.52
C ILE A 372 24.52 -6.73 23.34
N GLY A 373 24.83 -5.60 22.70
CA GLY A 373 24.86 -4.28 23.35
C GLY A 373 23.52 -3.92 23.98
N PHE A 374 22.44 -3.97 23.19
CA PHE A 374 21.09 -3.68 23.67
C PHE A 374 20.61 -4.66 24.74
N SER A 375 20.91 -5.96 24.62
CA SER A 375 20.50 -6.97 25.61
C SER A 375 21.18 -6.74 26.96
N LYS A 376 22.45 -6.34 26.97
CA LYS A 376 23.16 -5.96 28.20
C LYS A 376 22.56 -4.72 28.85
N SER A 377 22.27 -3.67 28.08
CA SER A 377 21.63 -2.45 28.60
C SER A 377 20.19 -2.68 29.06
N ALA A 378 19.47 -3.61 28.45
CA ALA A 378 18.12 -4.03 28.84
C ALA A 378 18.11 -4.94 30.09
N ASP A 379 19.27 -5.51 30.46
CA ASP A 379 19.41 -6.59 31.43
C ASP A 379 18.50 -7.79 31.07
N ASP A 380 18.49 -8.12 29.78
CA ASP A 380 17.76 -9.26 29.19
C ASP A 380 18.74 -10.41 28.93
N VAL A 381 18.93 -11.24 29.96
CA VAL A 381 19.84 -12.39 29.93
C VAL A 381 19.39 -13.45 28.92
N ALA A 382 18.09 -13.60 28.69
CA ALA A 382 17.56 -14.60 27.76
C ALA A 382 17.90 -14.23 26.32
N ALA A 383 17.68 -12.97 25.92
CA ALA A 383 18.07 -12.48 24.61
C ALA A 383 19.59 -12.52 24.41
N LEU A 384 20.36 -12.15 25.45
CA LEU A 384 21.83 -12.21 25.42
C LEU A 384 22.34 -13.63 25.15
N ASN A 385 21.82 -14.62 25.85
CA ASN A 385 22.19 -16.03 25.64
C ASN A 385 21.82 -16.50 24.23
N LYS A 386 20.63 -16.10 23.73
CA LYS A 386 20.17 -16.43 22.38
C LYS A 386 21.12 -15.88 21.32
N VAL A 387 21.52 -14.61 21.39
CA VAL A 387 22.42 -14.02 20.40
C VAL A 387 23.84 -14.59 20.49
N ILE A 388 24.35 -14.89 21.68
CA ILE A 388 25.66 -15.55 21.84
C ILE A 388 25.67 -16.93 21.16
N ALA A 389 24.59 -17.71 21.33
CA ALA A 389 24.47 -19.01 20.68
C ALA A 389 24.44 -18.89 19.14
N LEU A 390 23.79 -17.85 18.60
CA LEU A 390 23.78 -17.56 17.16
C LEU A 390 25.17 -17.21 16.62
N VAL A 391 25.91 -16.35 17.32
CA VAL A 391 27.28 -15.97 16.93
C VAL A 391 28.20 -17.18 16.92
N GLN A 392 28.13 -18.04 17.96
CA GLN A 392 28.91 -19.28 18.04
C GLN A 392 28.59 -20.23 16.88
N SER A 393 27.30 -20.38 16.56
CA SER A 393 26.84 -21.23 15.45
C SER A 393 27.31 -20.69 14.09
N SER A 394 27.26 -19.37 13.89
CA SER A 394 27.75 -18.73 12.66
C SER A 394 29.26 -18.85 12.50
N ALA A 395 30.04 -18.71 13.58
CA ALA A 395 31.50 -18.83 13.53
C ALA A 395 31.96 -20.25 13.15
N LEU A 396 31.27 -21.28 13.68
CA LEU A 396 31.51 -22.67 13.30
C LEU A 396 31.18 -22.97 11.84
N GLY A 397 30.18 -22.28 11.28
CA GLY A 397 29.85 -22.38 9.85
C GLY A 397 30.99 -21.87 8.96
N ILE A 398 31.57 -20.72 9.30
CA ILE A 398 32.68 -20.10 8.55
C ILE A 398 33.93 -20.99 8.59
N ALA A 399 34.24 -21.59 9.75
CA ALA A 399 35.41 -22.46 9.91
C ALA A 399 35.33 -23.78 9.12
N ARG A 400 34.15 -24.16 8.60
CA ARG A 400 33.96 -25.36 7.76
C ARG A 400 34.06 -25.08 6.26
N GLU A 401 33.95 -23.82 5.85
CA GLU A 401 34.02 -23.41 4.43
C GLU A 401 35.41 -22.94 4.01
N LEU A 402 36.31 -22.76 4.98
CA LEU A 402 37.75 -22.55 4.81
C LEU A 402 38.48 -23.90 4.91
#